data_AF-A0A661XHA1-F1
#
_entry.id   AF-A0A661XHA1-F1
#
_cell.length_a   1.000
_cell.length_b   1.000
_cell.length_c   1.000
_cell.angle_alpha   90.00
_cell.angle_beta   90.00
_cell.angle_gamma   90.00
#
_symmetry.space_group_name_H-M   'P 1'
#
loop_
_entity.id
_entity.type
_entity.pdbx_description
1 polymer ?
#
loop_
_entity_poly.entity_id
_entity_poly.type
_entity_poly.pdbx_seq_one_letter_code
_entity_poly.pdbx_strand_id
1 'polypeptide(L)'
;MKRFSIVLTFILTGSLLFSGNLSLKLGRETPGGSALKSFILPGWGQFANGEKKKGYLFGGMTATFLTLSYYFHQQADKKYEEYEKRGLKNDPLYDEYKSYFNTGNFFLYTAIIVWGYNVYDAYRNAKKKFSYFYEEERDYFIVFTPDRLNFYIRF
;
A
#
# COMPACT_ATOMS: atom_id res chain seq x y z
N MET A 1 -15.15 -23.17 -8.03
CA MET A 1 -14.48 -23.25 -6.72
C MET A 1 -12.95 -23.18 -6.77
N LYS A 2 -12.24 -23.61 -7.84
CA LYS A 2 -10.75 -23.58 -7.90
C LYS A 2 -10.09 -22.18 -7.92
N ARG A 3 -10.82 -21.11 -8.28
CA ARG A 3 -10.27 -19.74 -8.38
C ARG A 3 -10.22 -18.98 -7.04
N PHE A 4 -10.97 -19.44 -6.03
CA PHE A 4 -11.02 -18.81 -4.70
C PHE A 4 -9.76 -19.10 -3.88
N SER A 5 -9.12 -20.26 -4.11
CA SER A 5 -7.86 -20.62 -3.46
C SER A 5 -6.72 -19.66 -3.84
N ILE A 6 -6.65 -19.16 -5.07
CA ILE A 6 -5.51 -18.34 -5.51
C ILE A 6 -5.48 -16.97 -4.82
N VAL A 7 -6.63 -16.31 -4.67
CA VAL A 7 -6.71 -14.99 -4.03
C VAL A 7 -6.44 -15.08 -2.52
N LEU A 8 -7.02 -16.09 -1.85
CA LEU A 8 -6.76 -16.34 -0.43
C LEU A 8 -5.31 -16.78 -0.20
N THR A 9 -4.74 -17.57 -1.11
CA THR A 9 -3.32 -17.92 -1.10
C THR A 9 -2.45 -16.69 -1.30
N PHE A 10 -2.79 -15.70 -2.14
CA PHE A 10 -2.03 -14.44 -2.26
C PHE A 10 -2.09 -13.59 -0.99
N ILE A 11 -3.24 -13.53 -0.31
CA ILE A 11 -3.41 -12.80 0.96
C ILE A 11 -2.60 -13.47 2.09
N LEU A 12 -2.62 -14.81 2.15
CA LEU A 12 -1.88 -15.61 3.14
C LEU A 12 -0.38 -15.74 2.83
N THR A 13 0.01 -15.84 1.55
CA THR A 13 1.43 -15.86 1.14
C THR A 13 2.03 -14.48 1.24
N GLY A 14 1.30 -13.39 0.99
CA GLY A 14 1.76 -12.05 1.31
C GLY A 14 2.18 -11.97 2.79
N SER A 15 1.31 -12.39 3.71
CA SER A 15 1.60 -12.38 5.15
C SER A 15 2.75 -13.32 5.56
N LEU A 16 2.97 -14.45 4.86
CA LEU A 16 4.12 -15.34 5.09
C LEU A 16 5.43 -14.84 4.47
N LEU A 17 5.40 -14.20 3.29
CA LEU A 17 6.57 -13.61 2.64
C LEU A 17 7.15 -12.45 3.46
N PHE A 18 6.32 -11.79 4.28
CA PHE A 18 6.75 -10.75 5.24
C PHE A 18 7.32 -11.28 6.57
N SER A 19 7.30 -12.61 6.80
CA SER A 19 8.03 -13.23 7.92
C SER A 19 9.51 -13.48 7.59
N GLY A 20 9.87 -13.48 6.30
CA GLY A 20 11.25 -13.64 5.82
C GLY A 20 11.94 -12.29 5.67
N ASN A 21 13.17 -12.19 6.16
CA ASN A 21 14.10 -11.07 5.97
C ASN A 21 14.43 -10.86 4.47
N LEU A 22 13.49 -10.37 3.66
CA LEU A 22 13.79 -9.90 2.31
C LEU A 22 14.45 -8.52 2.41
N SER A 23 15.74 -8.51 2.75
CA SER A 23 16.60 -7.33 2.69
C SER A 23 16.95 -7.01 1.24
N LEU A 24 15.97 -6.52 0.47
CA LEU A 24 16.26 -5.80 -0.77
C LEU A 24 17.04 -4.54 -0.38
N LYS A 25 18.34 -4.51 -0.72
CA LYS A 25 19.24 -3.33 -0.66
C LYS A 25 18.77 -2.24 -1.65
N LEU A 26 17.50 -1.83 -1.58
CA LEU A 26 17.05 -0.55 -2.11
C LEU A 26 17.62 0.50 -1.15
N GLY A 27 18.65 1.21 -1.61
CA GLY A 27 19.58 1.97 -0.78
C GLY A 27 18.92 2.94 0.19
N ARG A 28 19.22 2.75 1.49
CA ARG A 28 18.94 3.61 2.66
C ARG A 28 17.49 4.11 2.80
N GLU A 29 17.12 4.55 4.00
CA GLU A 29 15.80 5.06 4.39
C GLU A 29 15.48 6.42 3.72
N THR A 30 15.63 6.49 2.40
CA THR A 30 15.33 7.70 1.64
C THR A 30 13.83 7.82 1.42
N PRO A 31 13.29 9.04 1.41
CA PRO A 31 11.86 9.26 1.18
C PRO A 31 11.35 8.62 -0.11
N GLY A 32 12.12 8.76 -1.20
CA GLY A 32 11.79 8.15 -2.49
C GLY A 32 11.85 6.63 -2.47
N GLY A 33 12.83 6.04 -1.76
CA GLY A 33 12.94 4.58 -1.63
C GLY A 33 11.75 3.96 -0.91
N SER A 34 11.27 4.57 0.17
CA SER A 34 10.08 4.10 0.89
C SER A 34 8.79 4.29 0.08
N ALA A 35 8.67 5.40 -0.67
CA ALA A 35 7.56 5.60 -1.59
C ALA A 35 7.51 4.51 -2.67
N LEU A 36 8.65 4.20 -3.30
CA LEU A 36 8.76 3.17 -4.34
C LEU A 36 8.37 1.78 -3.81
N LYS A 37 8.81 1.43 -2.60
CA LYS A 37 8.41 0.17 -1.95
C LYS A 37 6.89 0.09 -1.80
N SER A 38 6.25 1.13 -1.25
CA SER A 38 4.78 1.18 -1.13
C SER A 38 4.04 1.24 -2.46
N PHE A 39 4.67 1.77 -3.51
CA PHE A 39 4.12 1.77 -4.85
C PHE A 39 4.09 0.37 -5.45
N ILE A 40 5.13 -0.43 -5.24
CA ILE A 40 5.18 -1.82 -5.70
C ILE A 40 4.20 -2.69 -4.91
N LEU A 41 4.22 -2.55 -3.58
CA LEU A 41 3.38 -3.35 -2.71
C LEU A 41 2.81 -2.48 -1.58
N PRO A 42 1.48 -2.36 -1.48
CA PRO A 42 0.84 -1.55 -0.45
C PRO A 42 1.29 -1.94 0.96
N GLY A 43 1.99 -1.03 1.63
CA GLY A 43 2.39 -1.15 3.04
C GLY A 43 3.88 -1.44 3.21
N TRP A 44 4.60 -1.75 2.13
CA TRP A 44 6.01 -2.10 2.18
C TRP A 44 6.90 -0.92 2.62
N GLY A 45 6.62 0.29 2.15
CA GLY A 45 7.34 1.49 2.58
C GLY A 45 7.21 1.74 4.07
N GLN A 46 6.03 1.49 4.65
CA GLN A 46 5.81 1.59 6.09
C GLN A 46 6.59 0.51 6.87
N PHE A 47 6.68 -0.72 6.37
CA PHE A 47 7.52 -1.75 6.98
C PHE A 47 9.00 -1.35 6.95
N ALA A 48 9.48 -0.80 5.84
CA ALA A 48 10.85 -0.29 5.73
C ALA A 48 11.11 0.89 6.68
N ASN A 49 10.10 1.73 6.93
CA ASN A 49 10.16 2.81 7.90
C ASN A 49 9.94 2.35 9.35
N GLY A 50 9.83 1.04 9.65
CA GLY A 50 9.55 0.53 10.99
C GLY A 50 8.11 0.75 11.49
N GLU A 51 7.23 1.31 10.68
CA GLU A 51 5.83 1.58 10.99
C GLU A 51 4.93 0.37 10.68
N LYS A 52 5.25 -0.79 11.27
CA LYS A 52 4.61 -2.07 10.95
C LYS A 52 3.07 -2.05 11.05
N LYS A 53 2.52 -1.34 12.04
CA LYS A 53 1.05 -1.18 12.21
C LYS A 53 0.40 -0.52 10.99
N LYS A 54 1.02 0.54 10.46
CA LYS A 54 0.53 1.20 9.24
C LYS A 54 0.73 0.32 8.00
N GLY A 55 1.83 -0.42 7.94
CA GLY A 55 2.07 -1.41 6.88
C GLY A 55 0.96 -2.46 6.80
N TYR A 56 0.60 -3.08 7.92
CA TYR A 56 -0.52 -4.02 7.99
C TYR A 56 -1.86 -3.37 7.66
N LEU A 57 -2.12 -2.16 8.16
CA LEU A 57 -3.36 -1.45 7.91
C LEU A 57 -3.56 -1.18 6.41
N PHE A 58 -2.58 -0.54 5.76
CA PHE A 58 -2.72 -0.22 4.34
C PHE A 58 -2.68 -1.45 3.45
N GLY A 59 -1.82 -2.43 3.76
CA GLY A 59 -1.78 -3.70 3.04
C GLY A 59 -3.10 -4.45 3.14
N GLY A 60 -3.63 -4.59 4.36
CA GLY A 60 -4.90 -5.25 4.64
C GLY A 60 -6.09 -4.55 4.01
N MET A 61 -6.20 -3.22 4.12
CA MET A 61 -7.27 -2.44 3.48
C MET A 61 -7.24 -2.58 1.95
N THR A 62 -6.07 -2.43 1.33
CA THR A 62 -5.94 -2.53 -0.13
C THR A 62 -6.30 -3.94 -0.60
N ALA A 63 -5.78 -4.98 0.06
CA ALA A 63 -6.12 -6.37 -0.26
C ALA A 63 -7.62 -6.66 -0.11
N THR A 64 -8.24 -6.14 0.95
CA THR A 64 -9.68 -6.29 1.21
C THR A 64 -10.50 -5.66 0.09
N PHE A 65 -10.22 -4.40 -0.26
CA PHE A 65 -10.97 -3.72 -1.31
C PHE A 65 -10.76 -4.32 -2.70
N LEU A 66 -9.55 -4.75 -3.04
CA LEU A 66 -9.32 -5.49 -4.29
C LEU A 66 -10.08 -6.82 -4.32
N THR A 67 -10.13 -7.54 -3.19
CA THR A 67 -10.89 -8.80 -3.08
C THR A 67 -12.38 -8.57 -3.25
N LEU A 68 -12.93 -7.53 -2.61
CA LEU A 68 -14.34 -7.15 -2.76
C LEU A 68 -14.65 -6.71 -4.19
N SER A 69 -13.81 -5.86 -4.78
CA SER A 69 -13.95 -5.44 -6.18
C SER A 69 -14.00 -6.65 -7.12
N TYR A 70 -13.04 -7.57 -7.00
CA TYR A 70 -13.01 -8.80 -7.78
C TYR A 70 -14.26 -9.66 -7.58
N TYR A 71 -14.69 -9.85 -6.33
CA TYR A 71 -15.91 -10.60 -6.02
C TYR A 71 -17.14 -9.99 -6.72
N PHE A 72 -17.30 -8.67 -6.65
CA PHE A 72 -18.45 -7.99 -7.24
C PHE A 72 -18.41 -7.98 -8.77
N HIS A 73 -17.25 -7.83 -9.41
CA HIS A 73 -17.13 -8.00 -10.86
C HIS A 73 -17.47 -9.43 -11.30
N GLN A 74 -17.04 -10.45 -10.57
CA GLN A 74 -17.44 -11.84 -10.85
C GLN A 74 -18.95 -12.06 -10.77
N GLN A 75 -19.64 -11.36 -9.85
CA GLN A 75 -21.10 -11.43 -9.76
C GLN A 75 -21.78 -10.64 -10.88
N ALA A 76 -21.21 -9.51 -11.28
CA ALA A 76 -21.67 -8.74 -12.44
C ALA A 76 -21.58 -9.58 -13.72
N ASP A 77 -20.45 -10.22 -13.99
CA ASP A 77 -20.24 -11.06 -15.18
C ASP A 77 -21.28 -12.18 -15.27
N LYS A 78 -21.55 -12.89 -14.16
CA LYS A 78 -22.59 -13.94 -14.12
C LYS A 78 -23.98 -13.39 -14.46
N LYS A 79 -24.33 -12.24 -13.91
CA LYS A 79 -25.64 -11.62 -14.17
C LYS A 79 -25.78 -11.14 -15.60
N TYR A 80 -24.67 -10.66 -16.18
CA TYR A 80 -24.62 -10.30 -17.58
C TYR A 80 -24.78 -11.52 -18.50
N GLU A 81 -24.09 -12.63 -18.21
CA GLU A 81 -24.27 -13.88 -18.97
C GLU A 81 -25.71 -14.44 -18.87
N GLU A 82 -26.35 -14.35 -17.70
CA GLU A 82 -27.76 -14.75 -17.52
C GLU A 82 -28.71 -13.84 -18.31
N TYR A 83 -28.44 -12.52 -18.33
CA TYR A 83 -29.17 -11.55 -19.12
C TYR A 83 -29.10 -11.86 -20.62
N GLU A 84 -27.88 -12.09 -21.14
CA GLU A 84 -27.66 -12.41 -22.56
C GLU A 84 -28.38 -13.69 -22.98
N LYS A 85 -28.38 -14.72 -22.12
CA LYS A 85 -29.08 -15.99 -22.38
C LYS A 85 -30.59 -15.83 -22.49
N ARG A 86 -31.18 -14.87 -21.78
CA ARG A 86 -32.63 -14.61 -21.83
C ARG A 86 -33.04 -13.77 -23.03
N GLY A 87 -32.19 -12.85 -23.49
CA GLY A 87 -32.43 -12.02 -24.67
C GLY A 87 -33.59 -11.02 -24.52
N LEU A 88 -34.04 -10.73 -23.28
CA LEU A 88 -35.12 -9.79 -23.01
C LEU A 88 -34.57 -8.37 -22.83
N LYS A 89 -35.07 -7.41 -23.61
CA LYS A 89 -34.56 -6.02 -23.62
C LYS A 89 -34.68 -5.29 -22.27
N ASN A 90 -35.70 -5.61 -21.47
CA ASN A 90 -36.00 -4.97 -20.17
C ASN A 90 -35.92 -5.96 -18.99
N ASP A 91 -34.93 -6.85 -19.00
CA ASP A 91 -34.77 -7.83 -17.93
C ASP A 91 -34.15 -7.20 -16.66
N PRO A 92 -34.73 -7.43 -15.47
CA PRO A 92 -34.14 -7.02 -14.19
C PRO A 92 -32.69 -7.47 -13.97
N LEU A 93 -32.26 -8.56 -14.62
CA LEU A 93 -30.88 -9.04 -14.55
C LEU A 93 -29.85 -7.99 -15.03
N TYR A 94 -30.23 -7.13 -15.98
CA TYR A 94 -29.33 -6.08 -16.45
C TYR A 94 -29.13 -4.99 -15.38
N ASP A 95 -30.15 -4.70 -14.58
CA ASP A 95 -30.04 -3.75 -13.48
C ASP A 95 -29.27 -4.36 -12.29
N GLU A 96 -29.42 -5.66 -12.03
CA GLU A 96 -28.55 -6.39 -11.09
C GLU A 96 -27.08 -6.38 -11.53
N TYR A 97 -26.80 -6.63 -12.81
CA TYR A 97 -25.46 -6.50 -13.41
C TYR A 97 -24.87 -5.12 -13.12
N LYS A 98 -25.59 -4.03 -13.45
CA LYS A 98 -25.10 -2.67 -13.20
C LYS A 98 -24.83 -2.43 -11.72
N SER A 99 -25.69 -2.91 -10.83
CA SER A 99 -25.54 -2.75 -9.39
C SER A 99 -24.24 -3.39 -8.89
N TYR A 100 -23.99 -4.65 -9.27
CA TYR A 100 -22.75 -5.35 -8.93
C TYR A 100 -21.53 -4.72 -9.57
N PHE A 101 -21.62 -4.32 -10.84
CA PHE A 101 -20.52 -3.66 -11.55
C PHE A 101 -20.13 -2.33 -10.89
N ASN A 102 -21.12 -1.51 -10.54
CA ASN A 102 -20.90 -0.22 -9.86
C ASN A 102 -20.33 -0.41 -8.46
N THR A 103 -20.78 -1.44 -7.73
CA THR A 103 -20.24 -1.78 -6.41
C THR A 103 -18.80 -2.29 -6.52
N GLY A 104 -18.49 -3.10 -7.54
CA GLY A 104 -17.13 -3.55 -7.86
C GLY A 104 -16.19 -2.39 -8.14
N ASN A 105 -16.63 -1.41 -8.95
CA ASN A 105 -15.90 -0.19 -9.25
C ASN A 105 -15.70 0.69 -8.02
N PHE A 106 -16.72 0.82 -7.16
CA PHE A 106 -16.60 1.56 -5.90
C PHE A 106 -15.44 1.03 -5.05
N PHE A 107 -15.35 -0.30 -4.88
CA PHE A 107 -14.24 -0.92 -4.14
C PHE A 107 -12.90 -0.78 -4.87
N LEU A 108 -12.88 -0.87 -6.20
CA LEU A 108 -11.66 -0.68 -6.99
C LEU A 108 -11.10 0.74 -6.81
N TYR A 109 -11.94 1.76 -6.98
CA TYR A 109 -11.52 3.15 -6.80
C TYR A 109 -11.09 3.44 -5.36
N THR A 110 -11.79 2.85 -4.38
CA THR A 110 -11.37 2.93 -2.98
C THR A 110 -10.00 2.30 -2.75
N ALA A 111 -9.73 1.13 -3.34
CA ALA A 111 -8.41 0.49 -3.27
C ALA A 111 -7.31 1.37 -3.87
N ILE A 112 -7.56 2.00 -5.03
CA ILE A 112 -6.63 2.90 -5.71
C ILE A 112 -6.34 4.13 -4.83
N ILE A 113 -7.35 4.75 -4.22
CA ILE A 113 -7.20 5.90 -3.33
C ILE A 113 -6.36 5.53 -2.11
N VAL A 114 -6.67 4.40 -1.45
CA VAL A 114 -5.93 3.92 -0.29
C VAL A 114 -4.48 3.61 -0.65
N TRP A 115 -4.25 2.99 -1.80
CA TRP A 115 -2.90 2.70 -2.29
C TRP A 115 -2.12 3.99 -2.59
N GLY A 116 -2.72 4.96 -3.29
CA GLY A 116 -2.10 6.26 -3.55
C GLY A 116 -1.74 6.99 -2.26
N TYR A 117 -2.65 7.01 -1.29
CA TYR A 117 -2.40 7.64 0.02
C TYR A 117 -1.28 6.92 0.79
N ASN A 118 -1.22 5.60 0.73
CA ASN A 118 -0.15 4.81 1.33
C ASN A 118 1.23 5.20 0.79
N VAL A 119 1.37 5.37 -0.54
CA VAL A 119 2.64 5.81 -1.15
C VAL A 119 3.07 7.17 -0.60
N TYR A 120 2.11 8.10 -0.52
CA TYR A 120 2.35 9.43 0.06
C TYR A 120 2.74 9.36 1.54
N ASP A 121 2.05 8.55 2.35
CA ASP A 121 2.35 8.36 3.78
C ASP A 121 3.75 7.76 3.98
N ALA A 122 4.14 6.76 3.19
CA ALA A 122 5.48 6.17 3.24
C ALA A 122 6.58 7.19 2.94
N TYR A 123 6.35 8.04 1.94
CA TYR A 123 7.26 9.14 1.59
C TYR A 123 7.38 10.14 2.75
N ARG A 124 6.25 10.62 3.29
CA ARG A 124 6.24 11.63 4.35
C ARG A 124 6.94 11.12 5.60
N ASN A 125 6.65 9.90 6.03
CA ASN A 125 7.22 9.36 7.26
C ASN A 125 8.72 9.09 7.12
N ALA A 126 9.17 8.63 5.95
CA ALA A 126 10.59 8.52 5.64
C ALA A 126 11.27 9.90 5.61
N LYS A 127 10.64 10.93 5.02
CA LYS A 127 11.16 12.30 5.01
C LYS A 127 11.34 12.87 6.41
N LYS A 128 10.37 12.63 7.30
CA LYS A 128 10.44 13.06 8.70
C LYS A 128 11.59 12.38 9.44
N LYS A 129 11.75 11.06 9.28
CA LYS A 129 12.89 10.33 9.87
C LYS A 129 14.23 10.81 9.34
N PHE A 130 14.31 10.98 8.03
CA PHE A 130 15.51 11.47 7.36
C PHE A 130 15.89 12.87 7.86
N SER A 131 14.95 13.80 8.03
CA SER A 131 15.27 15.14 8.53
C SER A 131 15.78 15.13 9.98
N TYR A 132 15.20 14.32 10.87
CA TYR A 132 15.68 14.21 12.25
C TYR A 132 17.10 13.68 12.33
N PHE A 133 17.43 12.67 11.52
CA PHE A 133 18.78 12.10 11.48
C PHE A 133 19.84 13.15 11.09
N TYR A 134 19.53 14.01 10.12
CA TYR A 134 20.43 15.10 9.71
C TYR A 134 20.53 16.24 10.71
N GLU A 135 19.45 16.55 11.44
CA GLU A 135 19.49 17.54 12.52
C GLU A 135 20.35 17.04 13.68
N GLU A 136 20.17 15.79 14.08
CA GLU A 136 20.95 15.15 15.14
C GLU A 136 22.44 15.09 14.78
N GLU A 137 22.81 14.62 13.58
CA GLU A 137 24.23 14.61 13.17
C GLU A 137 24.84 16.03 13.13
N ARG A 138 24.08 17.08 12.76
CA ARG A 138 24.59 18.47 12.78
C ARG A 138 24.94 18.96 14.18
N ASP A 139 24.24 18.50 15.22
CA ASP A 139 24.57 18.85 16.61
C ASP A 139 25.84 18.13 17.11
N TYR A 140 26.25 17.04 16.44
CA TYR A 140 27.48 16.30 16.76
C TYR A 140 28.68 16.63 15.85
N PHE A 141 28.51 17.44 14.79
CA PHE A 141 29.64 17.88 13.97
C PHE A 141 30.46 18.97 14.70
N ILE A 142 31.46 18.54 15.46
CA ILE A 142 32.55 19.38 15.94
C ILE A 142 33.27 19.98 14.71
N VAL A 143 33.20 21.30 14.54
CA VAL A 143 34.04 22.02 13.58
C VAL A 143 35.47 22.00 14.11
N PHE A 144 36.31 21.11 13.58
CA PHE A 144 37.76 21.22 13.73
C PHE A 144 38.24 22.44 12.92
N THR A 145 38.26 23.61 13.56
CA THR A 145 39.07 24.74 13.11
C THR A 145 40.47 24.53 13.71
N PRO A 146 41.55 24.54 12.89
CA PRO A 146 42.87 24.14 13.37
C PRO A 146 43.50 25.10 14.40
N ASP A 147 42.85 26.22 14.73
CA ASP A 147 43.56 27.37 15.28
C ASP A 147 43.11 27.80 16.68
N ARG A 148 42.08 27.18 17.29
CA ARG A 148 41.72 27.39 18.71
C ARG A 148 40.57 26.47 19.18
N LEU A 149 40.83 25.64 20.20
CA LEU A 149 39.82 24.86 20.92
C LEU A 149 38.95 25.79 21.78
N ASN A 150 37.79 26.20 21.27
CA ASN A 150 36.71 26.77 22.08
C ASN A 150 35.56 25.77 22.11
N PHE A 151 35.32 25.16 23.26
CA PHE A 151 34.15 24.33 23.49
C PHE A 151 32.94 25.22 23.78
N TYR A 152 31.97 25.26 22.86
CA TYR A 152 30.65 25.79 23.14
C TYR A 152 29.65 24.64 23.15
N ILE A 153 29.23 24.24 24.35
CA ILE A 153 28.01 23.45 24.54
C ILE A 153 26.88 24.46 24.61
N ARG A 154 25.98 24.46 23.62
CA ARG A 154 24.72 25.21 23.71
C ARG A 154 23.70 24.30 24.39
N PHE A 155 23.28 24.67 25.60
CA PHE A 155 22.09 24.09 26.25
C PHE A 155 20.82 24.60 25.59
#